data_AF-A0AAU0RWU5-F1
#
_entry.id   AF-A0AAU0RWU5-F1
#
_cell.length_a   1.000
_cell.length_b   1.000
_cell.length_c   1.000
_cell.angle_alpha   90.00
_cell.angle_beta   90.00
_cell.angle_gamma   90.00
#
_symmetry.space_group_name_H-M   'P 1'
#
loop_
_entity.id
_entity.type
_entity.pdbx_description
1 polymer ?
#
loop_
_entity_poly.entity_id
_entity_poly.type
_entity_poly.pdbx_seq_one_letter_code
_entity_poly.pdbx_strand_id
1 'polypeptide(L)'
;MFDMQEARFTRPPLAQRDFDQFDRDFKPVVNGTLSLALAVEEDLLVVKYNIEKGEFSLRRFFSALKFSRIDSDKEGLALEADFQALLGNEMNHLAGTRYSVTRESETAEATRRDLLCRKGTDYASIELKMSMRWTVPQYLEALEDQLVGQYMRNHNSTTGFLVIVLQEDRKWQHPTTRKRLNFEALI
;
A
#
# COMPACT_ATOMS: atom_id res chain seq x y z
N MET A 1 41.49 28.14 -1.22
CA MET A 1 41.06 28.13 0.20
C MET A 1 39.55 27.96 0.22
N PHE A 2 39.08 26.75 -0.14
CA PHE A 2 37.66 26.42 -0.37
C PHE A 2 37.18 25.28 0.54
N ASP A 3 37.84 25.09 1.69
CA ASP A 3 37.73 23.83 2.44
C ASP A 3 37.22 24.02 3.88
N MET A 4 36.54 25.14 4.15
CA MET A 4 36.21 25.54 5.53
C MET A 4 34.79 26.08 5.73
N GLN A 5 33.86 25.74 4.82
CA GLN A 5 32.43 25.98 5.02
C GLN A 5 31.58 24.70 5.00
N GLU A 6 31.96 23.65 4.27
CA GLU A 6 31.19 22.40 4.21
C GLU A 6 31.26 21.58 5.51
N ALA A 7 32.39 21.61 6.22
CA ALA A 7 32.56 20.89 7.50
C ALA A 7 31.69 21.41 8.65
N ARG A 8 31.06 22.60 8.51
CA ARG A 8 30.13 23.14 9.50
C ARG A 8 28.71 22.60 9.38
N PHE A 9 28.39 21.92 8.27
CA PHE A 9 27.08 21.32 8.02
C PHE A 9 27.10 19.79 8.00
N THR A 10 28.28 19.17 8.10
CA THR A 10 28.39 17.71 8.30
C THR A 10 27.97 17.35 9.72
N ARG A 11 26.67 17.11 9.90
CA ARG A 11 26.20 16.35 11.07
C ARG A 11 26.88 14.97 11.01
N PRO A 12 27.45 14.48 12.13
CA PRO A 12 27.97 13.12 12.15
C PRO A 12 26.86 12.15 11.73
N PRO A 13 27.18 11.08 10.99
CA PRO A 13 26.18 10.08 10.64
C PRO A 13 25.52 9.58 11.93
N LEU A 14 24.18 9.58 11.93
CA LEU A 14 23.39 9.08 13.05
C LEU A 14 23.86 7.67 13.39
N ALA A 15 24.21 7.44 14.66
CA ALA A 15 24.51 6.09 15.10
C ALA A 15 23.25 5.24 14.92
N GLN A 16 23.39 3.98 14.47
CA GLN A 16 22.26 3.10 14.17
C GLN A 16 21.27 2.95 15.35
N ARG A 17 21.76 3.02 16.59
CA ARG A 17 20.94 3.01 17.82
C ARG A 17 20.02 4.24 17.97
N ASP A 18 20.40 5.36 17.36
CA ASP A 18 19.67 6.63 17.40
C ASP A 18 18.74 6.77 16.18
N PHE A 19 18.84 5.86 15.20
CA PHE A 19 18.00 5.86 14.00
C PHE A 19 16.52 5.61 14.34
N ASP A 20 16.24 4.63 15.20
CA ASP A 20 14.86 4.34 15.61
C ASP A 20 14.24 5.52 16.38
N GLN A 21 15.06 6.26 17.13
CA GLN A 21 14.62 7.46 17.84
C GLN A 21 14.42 8.64 16.87
N PHE A 22 15.35 8.83 15.94
CA PHE A 22 15.25 9.83 14.87
C PHE A 22 14.02 9.60 14.00
N ASP A 23 13.78 8.36 13.54
CA ASP A 23 12.61 8.01 12.74
C ASP A 23 11.30 8.29 13.50
N ARG A 24 11.27 8.03 14.82
CA ARG A 24 10.14 8.42 15.68
C ARG A 24 9.98 9.93 15.82
N ASP A 25 11.08 10.66 15.99
CA ASP A 25 11.08 12.10 16.26
C ASP A 25 10.70 12.94 15.03
N PHE A 26 10.93 12.40 13.82
CA PHE A 26 10.64 13.09 12.56
C PHE A 26 9.37 12.63 11.86
N LYS A 27 8.74 11.54 12.31
CA LYS A 27 7.44 11.12 11.76
C LYS A 27 6.32 12.04 12.25
N PRO A 28 5.41 12.49 11.35
CA PRO A 28 4.35 13.41 11.71
C PRO A 28 3.37 12.79 12.72
N VAL A 29 2.91 13.61 13.66
CA VAL A 29 1.87 13.22 14.61
C VAL A 29 0.57 12.99 13.85
N VAL A 30 -0.03 11.82 14.03
CA VAL A 30 -1.33 11.48 13.47
C VAL A 30 -2.43 11.91 14.42
N ASN A 31 -3.14 12.97 14.06
CA ASN A 31 -4.30 13.53 14.73
C ASN A 31 -5.36 13.99 13.72
N GLY A 32 -6.51 13.34 13.69
CA GLY A 32 -7.58 13.63 12.73
C GLY A 32 -7.37 12.94 11.38
N THR A 33 -8.47 12.83 10.64
CA THR A 33 -8.57 12.01 9.42
C THR A 33 -7.56 12.37 8.34
N LEU A 34 -7.29 13.66 8.11
CA LEU A 34 -6.35 14.11 7.08
C LEU A 34 -4.90 13.68 7.39
N SER A 35 -4.45 13.85 8.63
CA SER A 35 -3.08 13.45 8.99
C SER A 35 -2.92 11.92 8.99
N LEU A 36 -3.98 11.17 9.29
CA LEU A 36 -3.99 9.71 9.12
C LEU A 36 -3.87 9.33 7.65
N ALA A 37 -4.61 10.01 6.76
CA ALA A 37 -4.53 9.78 5.32
C ALA A 37 -3.11 10.01 4.78
N LEU A 38 -2.50 11.15 5.12
CA LEU A 38 -1.13 11.47 4.70
C LEU A 38 -0.11 10.48 5.24
N ALA A 39 -0.24 10.07 6.51
CA ALA A 39 0.65 9.08 7.11
C ALA A 39 0.55 7.71 6.41
N VAL A 40 -0.67 7.27 6.08
CA VAL A 40 -0.90 6.01 5.36
C VAL A 40 -0.37 6.09 3.92
N GLU A 41 -0.57 7.21 3.23
CA GLU A 41 -0.02 7.45 1.89
C GLU A 41 1.52 7.38 1.89
N GLU A 42 2.17 8.07 2.83
CA GLU A 42 3.63 8.06 2.96
C GLU A 42 4.16 6.65 3.20
N ASP A 43 3.52 5.91 4.12
CA ASP A 43 3.92 4.53 4.40
C ASP A 43 3.71 3.62 3.18
N LEU A 44 2.60 3.78 2.43
CA LEU A 44 2.38 3.06 1.17
C LEU A 44 3.46 3.35 0.13
N LEU A 45 3.90 4.60 0.01
CA LEU A 45 4.99 4.99 -0.89
C LEU A 45 6.33 4.38 -0.46
N VAL A 46 6.59 4.28 0.84
CA VAL A 46 7.77 3.57 1.37
C VAL A 46 7.70 2.08 1.03
N VAL A 47 6.55 1.42 1.23
CA VAL A 47 6.37 0.01 0.84
C VAL A 47 6.59 -0.17 -0.67
N LYS A 48 6.00 0.71 -1.50
CA LYS A 48 6.21 0.70 -2.95
C LYS A 48 7.69 0.80 -3.31
N TYR A 49 8.41 1.76 -2.70
CA TYR A 49 9.84 1.93 -2.92
C TYR A 49 10.62 0.67 -2.53
N ASN A 50 10.32 0.08 -1.38
CA ASN A 50 10.99 -1.13 -0.91
C ASN A 50 10.72 -2.35 -1.81
N ILE A 51 9.53 -2.46 -2.39
CA ILE A 51 9.20 -3.51 -3.37
C ILE A 51 9.98 -3.30 -4.67
N GLU A 52 10.00 -2.07 -5.19
CA GLU A 52 10.57 -1.75 -6.50
C GLU A 52 12.10 -1.67 -6.49
N LYS A 53 12.67 -1.11 -5.42
CA LYS A 53 14.09 -0.72 -5.31
C LYS A 53 14.82 -1.33 -4.11
N GLY A 54 14.09 -1.86 -3.13
CA GLY A 54 14.68 -2.45 -1.93
C GLY A 54 15.56 -3.66 -2.24
N GLU A 55 16.54 -3.90 -1.38
CA GLU A 55 17.65 -4.76 -1.78
C GLU A 55 17.30 -6.26 -1.84
N PHE A 56 16.45 -6.85 -0.96
CA PHE A 56 16.33 -8.33 -0.95
C PHE A 56 15.00 -8.96 -0.52
N SER A 57 14.32 -8.51 0.54
CA SER A 57 13.23 -9.31 1.17
C SER A 57 11.95 -9.40 0.32
N LEU A 58 11.40 -8.25 -0.08
CA LEU A 58 10.12 -8.20 -0.77
C LEU A 58 10.25 -8.65 -2.23
N ARG A 59 11.26 -8.18 -2.96
CA ARG A 59 11.49 -8.57 -4.36
C ARG A 59 11.63 -10.09 -4.55
N ARG A 60 12.21 -10.80 -3.57
CA ARG A 60 12.31 -12.26 -3.59
C ARG A 60 10.96 -12.96 -3.45
N PHE A 61 10.01 -12.37 -2.70
CA PHE A 61 8.63 -12.86 -2.66
C PHE A 61 8.05 -12.87 -4.08
N PHE A 62 8.17 -11.76 -4.82
CA PHE A 62 7.71 -11.67 -6.21
C PHE A 62 8.47 -12.58 -7.18
N SER A 63 9.78 -12.78 -7.00
CA SER A 63 10.57 -13.62 -7.94
C SER A 63 10.45 -15.12 -7.68
N ALA A 64 10.14 -15.54 -6.45
CA ALA A 64 9.92 -16.94 -6.09
C ALA A 64 8.57 -17.47 -6.60
N LEU A 65 7.60 -16.58 -6.79
CA LEU A 65 6.31 -16.88 -7.37
C LEU A 65 6.47 -16.92 -8.90
N LYS A 66 6.50 -18.12 -9.49
CA LYS A 66 6.36 -18.26 -10.94
C LYS A 66 4.93 -17.87 -11.32
N PHE A 67 4.72 -16.59 -11.66
CA PHE A 67 3.42 -16.08 -12.11
C PHE A 67 2.86 -16.82 -13.34
N SER A 68 3.72 -17.49 -14.11
CA SER A 68 3.36 -18.34 -15.26
C SER A 68 2.67 -19.67 -14.91
N ARG A 69 2.40 -19.95 -13.63
CA ARG A 69 1.66 -21.15 -13.17
C ARG A 69 0.34 -20.85 -12.47
N ILE A 70 -0.08 -19.58 -12.41
CA ILE A 70 -1.35 -19.18 -11.80
C ILE A 70 -2.46 -19.41 -12.85
N ASP A 71 -2.76 -20.68 -13.11
CA ASP A 71 -3.77 -21.10 -14.09
C ASP A 71 -5.16 -21.27 -13.43
N SER A 72 -5.26 -21.17 -12.10
CA SER A 72 -6.51 -21.32 -11.36
C SER A 72 -6.86 -20.10 -10.48
N ASP A 73 -8.15 -19.77 -10.42
CA ASP A 73 -8.67 -18.71 -9.54
C ASP A 73 -8.23 -18.86 -8.08
N LYS A 74 -8.00 -20.09 -7.62
CA LYS A 74 -7.54 -20.38 -6.25
C LYS A 74 -6.12 -19.92 -5.98
N GLU A 75 -5.20 -20.11 -6.92
CA GLU A 75 -3.80 -19.67 -6.78
C GLU A 75 -3.71 -18.15 -6.84
N GLY A 76 -4.52 -17.51 -7.70
CA GLY A 76 -4.62 -16.05 -7.75
C GLY A 76 -5.16 -15.45 -6.45
N LEU A 77 -6.12 -16.12 -5.80
CA LEU A 77 -6.65 -15.71 -4.50
C LEU A 77 -5.63 -15.94 -3.37
N ALA A 78 -4.94 -17.07 -3.34
CA ALA A 78 -3.89 -17.34 -2.35
C ALA A 78 -2.77 -16.30 -2.43
N LEU A 79 -2.37 -15.95 -3.66
CA LEU A 79 -1.38 -14.92 -3.90
C LEU A 79 -1.83 -13.54 -3.40
N GLU A 80 -3.07 -13.15 -3.68
CA GLU A 80 -3.65 -11.90 -3.18
C GLU A 80 -3.66 -11.88 -1.64
N ALA A 81 -4.07 -12.98 -1.00
CA ALA A 81 -4.07 -13.12 0.45
C ALA A 81 -2.67 -13.05 1.08
N ASP A 82 -1.65 -13.61 0.43
CA ASP A 82 -0.26 -13.49 0.87
C ASP A 82 0.25 -12.05 0.71
N PHE A 83 -0.13 -11.37 -0.38
CA PHE A 83 0.19 -9.95 -0.57
C PHE A 83 -0.47 -9.04 0.43
N GLN A 84 -1.72 -9.30 0.79
CA GLN A 84 -2.42 -8.59 1.86
C GLN A 84 -1.72 -8.79 3.21
N ALA A 85 -1.26 -10.01 3.51
CA ALA A 85 -0.48 -10.27 4.73
C ALA A 85 0.85 -9.51 4.73
N LEU A 86 1.55 -9.52 3.59
CA LEU A 86 2.82 -8.82 3.43
C LEU A 86 2.63 -7.31 3.60
N LEU A 87 1.70 -6.71 2.87
CA LEU A 87 1.39 -5.29 2.97
C LEU A 87 0.95 -4.92 4.38
N GLY A 88 0.08 -5.72 5.01
CA GLY A 88 -0.35 -5.50 6.37
C GLY A 88 0.81 -5.48 7.37
N ASN A 89 1.76 -6.40 7.25
CA ASN A 89 2.94 -6.46 8.10
C ASN A 89 3.87 -5.26 7.91
N GLU A 90 4.17 -4.89 6.65
CA GLU A 90 5.01 -3.74 6.33
C GLU A 90 4.38 -2.43 6.81
N MET A 91 3.08 -2.23 6.56
CA MET A 91 2.34 -1.08 7.03
C MET A 91 2.31 -1.02 8.56
N ASN A 92 2.11 -2.16 9.25
CA ASN A 92 2.13 -2.20 10.71
C ASN A 92 3.53 -1.86 11.28
N HIS A 93 4.60 -2.32 10.61
CA HIS A 93 5.97 -1.98 10.98
C HIS A 93 6.24 -0.48 10.82
N LEU A 94 5.86 0.11 9.67
CA LEU A 94 6.05 1.53 9.39
C LEU A 94 5.20 2.43 10.28
N ALA A 95 3.96 2.02 10.56
CA ALA A 95 3.03 2.74 11.42
C ALA A 95 3.59 2.91 12.84
N GLY A 96 4.22 1.85 13.38
CA GLY A 96 4.73 1.84 14.75
C GLY A 96 3.60 2.10 15.75
N THR A 97 3.69 3.19 16.52
CA THR A 97 2.65 3.59 17.48
C THR A 97 1.73 4.70 16.95
N ARG A 98 1.93 5.16 15.71
CA ARG A 98 1.19 6.29 15.13
C ARG A 98 -0.27 5.93 14.87
N TYR A 99 -0.52 4.75 14.32
CA TYR A 99 -1.84 4.19 14.07
C TYR A 99 -1.76 2.65 14.06
N SER A 100 -2.89 1.97 14.14
CA SER A 100 -2.96 0.50 14.07
C SER A 100 -3.36 0.05 12.68
N VAL A 101 -2.77 -1.05 12.20
CA VAL A 101 -3.17 -1.73 10.96
C VAL A 101 -3.84 -3.05 11.33
N THR A 102 -5.00 -3.33 10.76
CA THR A 102 -5.71 -4.60 10.96
C THR A 102 -6.10 -5.17 9.61
N ARG A 103 -5.80 -6.46 9.41
CA ARG A 103 -6.37 -7.25 8.32
C ARG A 103 -7.70 -7.82 8.81
N GLU A 104 -8.79 -7.53 8.11
CA GLU A 104 -10.08 -8.11 8.47
C GLU A 104 -10.13 -9.56 7.94
N SER A 105 -10.31 -10.55 8.82
CA SER A 105 -10.35 -11.97 8.41
C SER A 105 -11.66 -12.31 7.68
N GLU A 106 -11.57 -13.16 6.64
CA GLU A 106 -12.62 -13.58 5.70
C GLU A 106 -13.82 -14.36 6.31
N THR A 107 -13.95 -14.41 7.64
CA THR A 107 -15.01 -15.20 8.29
C THR A 107 -16.30 -14.39 8.41
N ALA A 108 -17.10 -14.42 7.33
CA ALA A 108 -18.56 -14.68 7.29
C ALA A 108 -19.32 -13.91 6.19
N GLU A 109 -18.74 -12.86 5.59
CA GLU A 109 -19.33 -12.15 4.44
C GLU A 109 -18.21 -11.72 3.48
N ALA A 110 -18.36 -12.01 2.19
CA ALA A 110 -17.36 -11.83 1.13
C ALA A 110 -17.11 -10.36 0.75
N THR A 111 -17.24 -9.43 1.69
CA THR A 111 -17.31 -7.99 1.48
C THR A 111 -16.60 -7.25 2.60
N ARG A 112 -15.38 -7.68 2.92
CA ARG A 112 -14.51 -6.99 3.88
C ARG A 112 -13.31 -6.41 3.16
N ARG A 113 -12.90 -5.24 3.66
CA ARG A 113 -11.73 -4.50 3.24
C ARG A 113 -10.46 -5.26 3.57
N ASP A 114 -9.48 -5.18 2.67
CA ASP A 114 -8.25 -5.92 2.82
C ASP A 114 -7.44 -5.48 4.05
N LEU A 115 -7.27 -4.16 4.22
CA LEU A 115 -6.64 -3.58 5.40
C LEU A 115 -7.40 -2.35 5.90
N LEU A 116 -7.43 -2.21 7.22
CA LEU A 116 -7.96 -1.04 7.92
C LEU A 116 -6.86 -0.39 8.76
N CYS A 117 -6.55 0.86 8.44
CA CYS A 117 -5.70 1.73 9.25
C CYS A 117 -6.57 2.57 10.19
N ARG A 118 -6.21 2.65 11.47
CA ARG A 118 -7.04 3.32 12.49
C ARG A 118 -6.22 4.11 13.49
N LYS A 119 -6.69 5.32 13.82
CA LYS A 119 -6.24 6.12 14.96
C LYS A 119 -7.44 6.67 15.72
N GLY A 120 -7.72 6.12 16.91
CA GLY A 120 -8.90 6.53 17.68
C GLY A 120 -10.20 6.25 16.91
N THR A 121 -10.89 7.32 16.51
CA THR A 121 -12.11 7.26 15.67
C THR A 121 -11.84 7.50 14.19
N ASP A 122 -10.62 7.88 13.79
CA ASP A 122 -10.25 8.08 12.39
C ASP A 122 -9.88 6.76 11.72
N TYR A 123 -10.31 6.60 10.47
CA TYR A 123 -10.10 5.40 9.66
C TYR A 123 -9.60 5.73 8.26
N ALA A 124 -8.72 4.88 7.73
CA ALA A 124 -8.37 4.83 6.32
C ALA A 124 -8.43 3.37 5.85
N SER A 125 -9.14 3.11 4.75
CA SER A 125 -9.30 1.76 4.20
C SER A 125 -8.34 1.54 3.03
N ILE A 126 -7.80 0.34 2.91
CA ILE A 126 -6.95 -0.06 1.78
C ILE A 126 -7.57 -1.29 1.13
N GLU A 127 -7.71 -1.23 -0.18
CA GLU A 127 -8.15 -2.33 -1.04
C GLU A 127 -7.01 -2.69 -1.99
N LEU A 128 -6.57 -3.95 -2.01
CA LEU A 128 -5.43 -4.44 -2.77
C LEU A 128 -5.89 -5.37 -3.89
N LYS A 129 -5.50 -5.09 -5.13
CA LYS A 129 -5.85 -5.91 -6.29
C LYS A 129 -4.63 -6.40 -7.06
N MET A 130 -4.55 -7.71 -7.29
CA MET A 130 -3.51 -8.35 -8.10
C MET A 130 -3.81 -8.18 -9.58
N SER A 131 -2.92 -7.50 -10.32
CA SER A 131 -3.33 -6.92 -11.59
C SER A 131 -3.91 -7.94 -12.57
N MET A 132 -3.28 -9.10 -12.76
CA MET A 132 -3.57 -10.04 -13.85
C MET A 132 -5.04 -10.48 -13.98
N ARG A 133 -5.82 -10.40 -12.90
CA ARG A 133 -7.21 -10.88 -12.83
C ARG A 133 -8.26 -9.80 -13.10
N TRP A 134 -7.85 -8.54 -13.17
CA TRP A 134 -8.77 -7.40 -13.14
C TRP A 134 -8.81 -6.64 -14.46
N THR A 135 -10.03 -6.35 -14.91
CA THR A 135 -10.36 -5.47 -16.03
C THR A 135 -10.64 -4.04 -15.53
N VAL A 136 -10.66 -3.05 -16.44
CA VAL A 136 -10.95 -1.66 -16.07
C VAL A 136 -12.33 -1.51 -15.40
N PRO A 137 -13.43 -2.10 -15.92
CA PRO A 137 -14.72 -2.04 -15.23
C PRO A 137 -14.69 -2.60 -13.81
N GLN A 138 -13.96 -3.70 -13.57
CA GLN A 138 -13.86 -4.30 -12.25
C GLN A 138 -13.07 -3.41 -11.27
N TYR A 139 -12.04 -2.69 -11.74
CA TYR A 139 -11.38 -1.70 -10.90
C TYR A 139 -12.29 -0.54 -10.52
N LEU A 140 -13.11 -0.06 -11.47
CA LEU A 140 -14.10 0.98 -11.20
C LEU A 140 -15.13 0.50 -10.17
N GLU A 141 -15.62 -0.74 -10.30
CA GLU A 141 -16.52 -1.36 -9.31
C GLU A 141 -15.86 -1.46 -7.92
N ALA A 142 -14.60 -1.90 -7.84
CA ALA A 142 -13.88 -1.95 -6.56
C ALA A 142 -13.73 -0.54 -5.92
N LEU A 143 -13.51 0.49 -6.74
CA LEU A 143 -13.36 1.86 -6.25
C LEU A 143 -14.70 2.47 -5.83
N GLU A 144 -15.72 2.40 -6.69
CA GLU A 144 -17.02 3.05 -6.51
C GLU A 144 -17.90 2.28 -5.52
N ASP A 145 -18.02 0.97 -5.66
CA ASP A 145 -18.97 0.18 -4.88
C ASP A 145 -18.37 -0.35 -3.58
N GLN A 146 -17.09 -0.73 -3.56
CA GLN A 146 -16.45 -1.27 -2.37
C GLN A 146 -15.81 -0.16 -1.53
N LEU A 147 -14.80 0.54 -2.05
CA LEU A 147 -14.10 1.58 -1.30
C LEU A 147 -15.03 2.74 -0.93
N VAL A 148 -15.52 3.50 -1.91
CA VAL A 148 -16.40 4.65 -1.66
C VAL A 148 -17.75 4.18 -1.14
N GLY A 149 -18.31 3.19 -1.84
CA GLY A 149 -19.66 2.74 -1.66
C GLY A 149 -19.89 2.02 -0.34
N GLN A 150 -18.95 1.26 0.22
CA GLN A 150 -19.17 0.49 1.45
C GLN A 150 -18.26 0.94 2.57
N TYR A 151 -16.95 0.97 2.33
CA TYR A 151 -15.97 1.20 3.40
C TYR A 151 -15.92 2.65 3.85
N MET A 152 -16.17 3.60 2.95
CA MET A 152 -16.07 5.03 3.24
C MET A 152 -17.40 5.72 3.62
N ARG A 153 -18.47 4.95 3.87
CA ARG A 153 -19.79 5.50 4.26
C ARG A 153 -19.79 6.23 5.60
N ASN A 154 -18.89 5.88 6.52
CA ASN A 154 -18.86 6.47 7.85
C ASN A 154 -18.14 7.83 7.85
N HIS A 155 -18.65 8.79 8.60
CA HIS A 155 -18.11 10.16 8.69
C HIS A 155 -16.63 10.26 9.06
N ASN A 156 -16.08 9.25 9.76
CA ASN A 156 -14.66 9.20 10.12
C ASN A 156 -13.84 8.23 9.25
N SER A 157 -14.43 7.66 8.20
CA SER A 157 -13.79 6.73 7.27
C SER A 157 -13.75 7.31 5.86
N THR A 158 -13.44 8.59 5.72
CA THR A 158 -13.53 9.31 4.44
C THR A 158 -12.31 9.11 3.54
N THR A 159 -11.40 8.21 3.89
CA THR A 159 -10.16 7.98 3.14
C THR A 159 -10.08 6.51 2.73
N GLY A 160 -9.80 6.29 1.43
CA GLY A 160 -9.63 4.98 0.83
C GLY A 160 -8.44 4.98 -0.14
N PHE A 161 -7.71 3.86 -0.18
CA PHE A 161 -6.60 3.65 -1.09
C PHE A 161 -6.84 2.38 -1.91
N LEU A 162 -6.81 2.49 -3.23
CA LEU A 162 -6.76 1.34 -4.13
C LEU A 162 -5.30 1.05 -4.49
N VAL A 163 -4.78 -0.07 -4.01
CA VAL A 163 -3.40 -0.52 -4.26
C VAL A 163 -3.43 -1.57 -5.34
N ILE A 164 -2.80 -1.27 -6.49
CA ILE A 164 -2.71 -2.22 -7.60
C ILE A 164 -1.29 -2.78 -7.68
N VAL A 165 -1.17 -4.10 -7.58
CA VAL A 165 0.11 -4.80 -7.73
C VAL A 165 0.29 -5.22 -9.18
N LEU A 166 1.19 -4.53 -9.90
CA LEU A 166 1.56 -4.90 -11.27
C LEU A 166 2.51 -6.11 -11.25
N GLN A 167 1.98 -7.29 -11.54
CA GLN A 167 2.75 -8.55 -11.52
C GLN A 167 3.70 -8.71 -12.71
N GLU A 168 3.24 -8.28 -13.90
CA GLU A 168 4.00 -8.30 -15.15
C GLU A 168 3.53 -7.17 -16.07
N ASP A 169 4.34 -6.84 -17.06
CA ASP A 169 4.00 -5.85 -18.07
C ASP A 169 2.73 -6.27 -18.83
N ARG A 170 1.67 -5.49 -18.66
CA ARG A 170 0.39 -5.75 -19.32
C ARG A 170 -0.31 -4.47 -19.75
N LYS A 171 -1.32 -4.67 -20.59
CA LYS A 171 -2.23 -3.61 -21.04
C LYS A 171 -3.67 -3.99 -20.78
N TRP A 172 -4.49 -2.99 -20.52
CA TRP A 172 -5.92 -3.12 -20.32
C TRP A 172 -6.68 -2.60 -21.53
N GLN A 173 -7.93 -3.02 -21.68
CA GLN A 173 -8.83 -2.42 -22.66
C GLN A 173 -9.70 -1.37 -21.97
N HIS A 174 -9.68 -0.14 -22.47
CA HIS A 174 -10.59 0.90 -22.02
C HIS A 174 -12.04 0.48 -22.33
N PRO A 175 -12.99 0.62 -21.39
CA PRO A 175 -14.35 0.10 -21.54
C PRO A 175 -15.10 0.72 -22.73
N THR A 176 -15.02 2.04 -22.89
CA THR A 176 -15.69 2.78 -23.96
C THR A 176 -14.89 2.83 -25.27
N THR A 177 -13.65 3.30 -25.24
CA THR A 177 -12.86 3.57 -26.46
C THR A 177 -12.18 2.32 -27.04
N ARG A 178 -12.17 1.20 -26.31
CA ARG A 178 -11.48 -0.05 -26.65
C ARG A 178 -9.95 0.07 -26.86
N LYS A 179 -9.38 1.26 -26.66
CA LYS A 179 -7.94 1.51 -26.72
C LYS A 179 -7.21 0.71 -25.64
N ARG A 180 -5.95 0.37 -25.91
CA ARG A 180 -5.08 -0.33 -24.96
C ARG A 180 -4.43 0.68 -24.03
N LEU A 181 -4.68 0.56 -22.73
CA LEU A 181 -4.08 1.38 -21.67
C LEU A 181 -2.84 0.67 -21.14
N ASN A 182 -1.73 1.40 -20.97
CA ASN A 182 -0.61 0.94 -20.13
C ASN A 182 -0.95 1.17 -18.65
N PHE A 183 -0.07 0.77 -17.74
CA PHE A 183 -0.32 0.90 -16.30
C PHE A 183 -0.43 2.36 -15.85
N GLU A 184 0.40 3.26 -16.40
CA GLU A 184 0.34 4.69 -16.11
C GLU A 184 -0.99 5.34 -16.54
N ALA A 185 -1.55 4.93 -17.69
CA ALA A 185 -2.85 5.43 -18.14
C ALA A 185 -4.05 4.73 -17.48
N LEU A 186 -3.81 3.68 -16.68
CA LEU A 186 -4.85 3.03 -15.87
C LEU A 186 -5.09 3.79 -14.56
N ILE A 187 -4.01 4.30 -13.94
CA ILE A 187 -4.01 4.94 -12.63
C ILE A 187 -4.26 6.46 -12.69
#